data_AF-A0A830GUY4-F1
#
_entry.id   AF-A0A830GUY4-F1
#
_cell.length_a   1.000
_cell.length_b   1.000
_cell.length_c   1.000
_cell.angle_alpha   90.00
_cell.angle_beta   90.00
_cell.angle_gamma   90.00
#
_symmetry.space_group_name_H-M   'P 1'
#
loop_
_entity.id
_entity.type
_entity.pdbx_description
1 polymer ?
#
loop_
_entity_poly.entity_id
_entity_poly.type
_entity_poly.pdbx_seq_one_letter_code
_entity_poly.pdbx_strand_id
1 'polypeptide(L)'
;MASEQSSDESDHVNFGVDVEVLSLETLQREYQELTERRFSSTLDEQERQRRATVWQELCGRMDVQQPACPECGTRSWGFSDHTECTGCSHAPTDQDLLTDIQRSWEQIIHGGVSDAE
;
A
#
# COMPACT_ATOMS: atom_id res chain seq x y z
N MET A 1 -14.50 -37.57 14.18
CA MET A 1 -14.98 -36.46 13.32
C MET A 1 -13.77 -35.95 12.58
N ALA A 2 -13.86 -35.96 11.25
CA ALA A 2 -12.76 -35.65 10.36
C ALA A 2 -12.61 -34.14 10.17
N SER A 3 -11.35 -33.71 10.08
CA SER A 3 -10.86 -32.57 9.32
C SER A 3 -11.40 -31.18 9.67
N GLU A 4 -10.68 -30.48 10.54
CA GLU A 4 -10.42 -29.06 10.31
C GLU A 4 -8.92 -28.93 10.15
N GLN A 5 -8.49 -29.09 8.90
CA GLN A 5 -7.18 -28.61 8.46
C GLN A 5 -7.23 -27.10 8.65
N SER A 6 -6.71 -26.62 9.78
CA SER A 6 -6.30 -25.23 9.91
C SER A 6 -5.21 -25.07 8.86
N SER A 7 -5.59 -24.55 7.70
CA SER A 7 -4.63 -24.06 6.71
C SER A 7 -3.78 -23.05 7.47
N ASP A 8 -2.57 -23.48 7.75
CA ASP A 8 -1.39 -22.66 7.88
C ASP A 8 -1.32 -21.85 6.57
N GLU A 9 -2.15 -20.79 6.46
CA GLU A 9 -2.03 -19.82 5.39
C GLU A 9 -0.74 -19.08 5.68
N SER A 10 0.30 -19.60 5.05
CA SER A 10 1.67 -19.16 5.18
C SER A 10 1.73 -17.64 5.08
N ASP A 11 2.43 -17.01 6.02
CA ASP A 11 3.09 -15.71 5.86
C ASP A 11 3.48 -15.50 4.39
N HIS A 12 2.67 -14.79 3.60
CA HIS A 12 2.89 -14.63 2.15
C HIS A 12 3.69 -13.36 1.86
N VAL A 13 4.55 -12.97 2.81
CA VAL A 13 5.56 -11.94 2.58
C VAL A 13 6.72 -12.55 1.81
N ASN A 14 6.89 -12.16 0.55
CA ASN A 14 7.89 -12.73 -0.36
C ASN A 14 9.29 -12.18 -0.08
N PHE A 15 9.79 -12.41 1.13
CA PHE A 15 11.13 -12.01 1.53
C PHE A 15 12.19 -12.63 0.61
N GLY A 16 13.12 -11.80 0.14
CA GLY A 16 14.19 -12.22 -0.76
C GLY A 16 13.82 -12.33 -2.24
N VAL A 17 12.57 -12.02 -2.61
CA VAL A 17 12.14 -11.89 -4.02
C VAL A 17 12.02 -10.42 -4.37
N ASP A 18 12.64 -9.99 -5.47
CA ASP A 18 12.52 -8.61 -5.95
C ASP A 18 11.05 -8.26 -6.28
N VAL A 19 10.61 -7.08 -5.87
CA VAL A 19 9.23 -6.63 -6.13
C VAL A 19 8.93 -6.51 -7.63
N GLU A 20 9.95 -6.24 -8.43
CA GLU A 20 9.87 -6.12 -9.88
C GLU A 20 9.46 -7.43 -10.56
N VAL A 21 9.78 -8.60 -9.97
CA VAL A 21 9.42 -9.90 -10.56
C VAL A 21 8.06 -10.42 -10.11
N LEU A 22 7.46 -9.81 -9.08
CA LEU A 22 6.15 -10.20 -8.57
C LEU A 22 5.04 -9.71 -9.50
N SER A 23 3.93 -10.46 -9.58
CA SER A 23 2.74 -10.00 -10.31
C SER A 23 2.06 -8.85 -9.55
N LEU A 24 1.28 -8.02 -10.27
CA LEU A 24 0.53 -6.93 -9.64
C LEU A 24 -0.39 -7.45 -8.53
N GLU A 25 -1.10 -8.55 -8.76
CA GLU A 25 -1.97 -9.20 -7.77
C GLU A 25 -1.19 -9.68 -6.55
N THR A 26 0.03 -10.22 -6.75
CA THR A 26 0.88 -10.67 -5.64
C THR A 26 1.36 -9.48 -4.81
N LEU A 27 1.76 -8.38 -5.46
CA LEU A 27 2.15 -7.15 -4.79
C LEU A 27 1.00 -6.55 -3.99
N GLN A 28 -0.22 -6.52 -4.54
CA GLN A 28 -1.41 -6.03 -3.86
C GLN A 28 -1.74 -6.87 -2.62
N ARG A 29 -1.71 -8.20 -2.75
CA ARG A 29 -1.94 -9.11 -1.63
C ARG A 29 -0.88 -8.98 -0.53
N GLU A 30 0.39 -8.98 -0.91
CA GLU A 30 1.51 -8.80 0.03
C GLU A 30 1.42 -7.45 0.75
N TYR A 31 1.00 -6.41 0.04
CA TYR A 31 0.79 -5.09 0.62
C TYR A 31 -0.36 -5.05 1.63
N GLN A 32 -1.49 -5.69 1.31
CA GLN A 32 -2.64 -5.79 2.20
C GLN A 32 -2.28 -6.55 3.48
N GLU A 33 -1.61 -7.68 3.36
CA GLU A 33 -1.18 -8.48 4.51
C GLU A 33 -0.23 -7.68 5.43
N LEU A 34 0.77 -7.01 4.85
CA LEU A 34 1.66 -6.13 5.61
C LEU A 34 0.91 -4.94 6.21
N THR A 35 -0.19 -4.49 5.62
CA THR A 35 -1.02 -3.42 6.20
C THR A 35 -1.84 -3.93 7.38
N GLU A 36 -2.45 -5.10 7.28
CA GLU A 36 -3.21 -5.73 8.37
C GLU A 36 -2.32 -6.02 9.58
N ARG A 37 -1.11 -6.55 9.35
CA ARG A 37 -0.09 -6.77 10.40
C ARG A 37 0.30 -5.49 11.14
N ARG A 38 0.13 -4.34 10.50
CA ARG A 38 0.44 -3.03 11.10
C ARG A 38 -0.60 -2.68 12.15
N PHE A 39 -1.87 -2.91 11.82
CA PHE A 39 -2.98 -2.68 12.73
C PHE A 39 -2.94 -3.64 13.94
N SER A 40 -2.44 -4.85 13.76
CA SER A 40 -2.17 -5.78 14.88
C SER A 40 -0.91 -5.46 15.68
N SER A 41 -0.14 -4.43 15.30
CA SER A 41 1.16 -4.07 15.92
C SER A 41 2.19 -5.20 15.93
N THR A 42 2.10 -6.13 14.97
CA THR A 42 2.99 -7.30 14.85
C THR A 42 4.11 -7.08 13.84
N LEU A 43 4.18 -5.88 13.27
CA LEU A 43 5.06 -5.54 12.15
C LEU A 43 6.48 -5.24 12.60
N ASP A 44 7.45 -6.03 12.15
CA ASP A 44 8.86 -5.80 12.42
C ASP A 44 9.47 -4.72 11.50
N GLU A 45 10.75 -4.39 11.68
CA GLU A 45 11.41 -3.36 10.86
C GLU A 45 11.61 -3.83 9.40
N GLN A 46 11.82 -5.13 9.20
CA GLN A 46 12.07 -5.69 7.87
C GLN A 46 10.80 -5.69 7.03
N GLU A 47 9.68 -6.09 7.62
CA GLU A 47 8.33 -6.01 7.07
C GLU A 47 7.94 -4.54 6.79
N ARG A 48 8.31 -3.58 7.65
CA ARG A 48 8.08 -2.15 7.41
C ARG A 48 8.79 -1.66 6.15
N GLN A 49 10.07 -2.02 6.02
CA GLN A 49 10.84 -1.67 4.83
C GLN A 49 10.27 -2.36 3.58
N ARG A 50 9.88 -3.64 3.69
CA ARG A 50 9.26 -4.39 2.60
C ARG A 50 7.96 -3.75 2.13
N ARG A 51 7.10 -3.33 3.07
CA ARG A 51 5.85 -2.64 2.76
C ARG A 51 6.09 -1.36 1.96
N ALA A 52 7.11 -0.58 2.34
CA ALA A 52 7.48 0.63 1.61
C ALA A 52 7.96 0.32 0.18
N THR A 53 8.77 -0.73 0.00
CA THR A 53 9.22 -1.16 -1.33
C THR A 53 8.07 -1.65 -2.21
N VAL A 54 7.19 -2.50 -1.67
CA VAL A 54 6.00 -3.00 -2.40
C VAL A 54 5.09 -1.84 -2.80
N TRP A 55 4.90 -0.85 -1.92
CA TRP A 55 4.12 0.35 -2.22
C TRP A 55 4.68 1.16 -3.39
N GLN A 56 6.00 1.39 -3.39
CA GLN A 56 6.66 2.14 -4.46
C GLN A 56 6.51 1.43 -5.80
N GLU A 57 6.63 0.10 -5.81
CA GLU A 57 6.43 -0.70 -7.02
C GLU A 57 4.98 -0.63 -7.52
N LEU A 58 4.00 -0.76 -6.60
CA LEU A 58 2.58 -0.61 -6.96
C LEU A 58 2.29 0.77 -7.55
N CYS A 59 2.81 1.84 -6.94
CA CYS A 59 2.69 3.20 -7.46
C CYS A 59 3.40 3.39 -8.81
N GLY A 60 4.51 2.67 -9.05
CA GLY A 60 5.22 2.73 -10.34
C GLY A 60 4.47 2.03 -11.47
N ARG A 61 3.70 0.99 -11.16
CA ARG A 61 2.94 0.20 -12.13
C ARG A 61 1.55 0.75 -12.42
N MET A 62 0.90 1.24 -11.39
CA MET A 62 -0.39 1.91 -11.48
C MET A 62 -0.10 3.35 -11.91
N ASP A 63 -0.39 3.72 -13.16
CA ASP A 63 -0.27 5.10 -13.67
C ASP A 63 -1.32 6.05 -13.03
N VAL A 64 -1.52 5.91 -11.71
CA VAL A 64 -2.42 6.67 -10.88
C VAL A 64 -1.65 7.87 -10.34
N GLN A 65 -2.03 9.05 -10.82
CA GLN A 65 -1.44 10.28 -10.33
C GLN A 65 -2.05 10.67 -8.99
N GLN A 66 -1.31 10.39 -7.91
CA GLN A 66 -1.63 10.97 -6.60
C GLN A 66 -1.63 12.51 -6.68
N PRO A 67 -2.43 13.20 -5.85
CA PRO A 67 -2.45 14.65 -5.81
C PRO A 67 -1.08 15.20 -5.39
N ALA A 68 -0.74 16.41 -5.83
CA ALA A 68 0.52 17.04 -5.45
C ALA A 68 0.42 17.62 -4.02
N CYS A 69 1.49 17.47 -3.24
CA CYS A 69 1.60 18.14 -1.96
C CYS A 69 1.60 19.67 -2.15
N PRO A 70 0.76 20.42 -1.43
CA PRO A 70 0.71 21.88 -1.57
C PRO A 70 2.00 22.57 -1.10
N GLU A 71 2.76 21.95 -0.19
CA GLU A 71 3.99 22.53 0.37
C GLU A 71 5.22 22.30 -0.52
N CYS A 72 5.37 21.11 -1.12
CA CYS A 72 6.58 20.72 -1.83
C CYS A 72 6.36 20.24 -3.28
N GLY A 73 5.11 20.09 -3.72
CA GLY A 73 4.76 19.63 -5.07
C GLY A 73 4.93 18.13 -5.32
N THR A 74 5.51 17.38 -4.38
CA THR A 74 5.70 15.93 -4.50
C THR A 74 4.37 15.19 -4.47
N ARG A 75 4.21 14.15 -5.31
CA ARG A 75 3.01 13.31 -5.40
C ARG A 75 3.17 11.98 -4.68
N SER A 76 3.90 12.00 -3.58
CA SER A 76 4.18 10.79 -2.79
C SER A 76 3.64 11.02 -1.40
N TRP A 77 2.51 10.38 -1.15
CA TRP A 77 1.86 10.35 0.15
C TRP A 77 2.14 9.00 0.81
N GLY A 78 2.55 9.06 2.08
CA GLY A 78 2.76 7.89 2.90
C GLY A 78 1.43 7.24 3.21
N PHE A 79 1.29 5.98 2.80
CA PHE A 79 0.17 5.13 3.19
C PHE A 79 0.40 4.66 4.63
N SER A 80 -0.04 5.49 5.57
CA SER A 80 0.05 5.24 7.00
C SER A 80 -1.18 5.81 7.71
N ASP A 81 -1.32 5.57 9.02
CA ASP A 81 -2.45 6.07 9.83
C ASP A 81 -2.52 7.59 9.82
N HIS A 82 -1.37 8.22 9.54
CA HIS A 82 -1.26 9.62 9.23
C HIS A 82 -0.86 9.75 7.77
N THR A 83 -1.82 10.15 6.94
CA THR A 83 -1.51 10.58 5.58
C THR A 83 -0.53 11.74 5.68
N GLU A 84 0.69 11.57 5.21
CA GLU A 84 1.72 12.61 5.22
C GLU A 84 2.54 12.58 3.94
N CYS A 85 3.02 13.72 3.49
CA CYS A 85 3.87 13.79 2.32
C CYS A 85 5.25 13.20 2.64
N THR A 86 5.71 12.21 1.89
CA THR A 86 7.04 11.58 2.11
C THR A 86 8.21 12.53 1.83
N GLY A 87 7.98 13.58 1.05
CA GLY A 87 9.02 14.55 0.68
C GLY A 87 9.24 15.68 1.69
N CYS A 88 8.19 16.08 2.43
CA CYS A 88 8.28 17.21 3.37
C CYS A 88 7.61 16.96 4.73
N SER A 89 7.10 15.75 4.98
CA SER A 89 6.35 15.36 6.17
C SER A 89 5.12 16.22 6.44
N HIS A 90 4.59 16.90 5.42
CA HIS A 90 3.36 17.67 5.55
C HIS A 90 2.17 16.72 5.70
N ALA A 91 1.46 16.82 6.83
CA ALA A 91 0.18 16.17 7.04
C ALA A 91 -0.95 17.08 6.53
N PRO A 92 -1.71 16.68 5.51
CA PRO A 92 -2.79 17.49 4.99
C PRO A 92 -3.93 17.55 5.99
N THR A 93 -4.48 18.75 6.19
CA THR A 93 -5.67 18.99 7.03
C THR A 93 -6.93 19.23 6.21
N ASP A 94 -6.76 19.45 4.90
CA ASP A 94 -7.82 19.63 3.91
C ASP A 94 -8.53 18.28 3.63
N GLN A 95 -9.84 18.25 3.84
CA GLN A 95 -10.65 17.03 3.68
C GLN A 95 -10.79 16.59 2.22
N ASP A 96 -10.81 17.53 1.27
CA ASP A 96 -10.90 17.21 -0.15
C ASP A 96 -9.58 16.59 -0.62
N LEU A 97 -8.45 17.16 -0.19
CA LEU A 97 -7.12 16.60 -0.45
C LEU A 97 -6.96 15.21 0.17
N LEU A 98 -7.39 15.01 1.42
CA LEU A 98 -7.38 13.69 2.07
C LEU A 98 -8.22 12.67 1.30
N THR A 99 -9.39 13.07 0.82
CA THR A 99 -10.27 12.21 0.01
C THR A 99 -9.62 11.83 -1.32
N ASP A 100 -8.98 12.78 -2.01
CA ASP A 100 -8.28 12.51 -3.27
C ASP A 100 -7.07 11.60 -3.08
N ILE A 101 -6.35 11.74 -1.96
CA ILE A 101 -5.25 10.83 -1.61
C ILE A 101 -5.80 9.42 -1.37
N GLN A 102 -6.85 9.29 -0.56
CA GLN A 102 -7.48 8.00 -0.28
C GLN A 102 -8.00 7.32 -1.54
N ARG A 103 -8.70 8.05 -2.42
CA ARG A 103 -9.16 7.53 -3.72
C ARG A 103 -8.00 7.03 -4.57
N SER A 104 -6.90 7.78 -4.62
CA SER A 104 -5.69 7.37 -5.35
C SER A 104 -5.12 6.07 -4.77
N TRP A 105 -5.11 5.94 -3.44
CA TRP A 105 -4.65 4.71 -2.78
C TRP A 105 -5.57 3.52 -3.06
N GLU A 106 -6.88 3.69 -2.98
CA GLU A 106 -7.86 2.67 -3.31
C GLU A 106 -7.68 2.18 -4.75
N GLN A 107 -7.43 3.10 -5.70
CA GLN A 107 -7.13 2.73 -7.07
C GLN A 107 -5.85 1.90 -7.17
N ILE A 108 -4.77 2.28 -6.48
CA ILE A 108 -3.50 1.55 -6.48
C ILE A 108 -3.66 0.14 -5.88
N ILE A 109 -4.38 0.03 -4.77
CA ILE A 109 -4.56 -1.23 -4.01
C ILE A 109 -5.54 -2.16 -4.70
N HIS A 110 -6.64 -1.65 -5.24
CA HIS A 110 -7.69 -2.46 -5.86
C HIS A 110 -7.54 -2.55 -7.39
N GLY A 111 -6.44 -2.04 -7.95
CA GLY A 111 -6.13 -2.19 -9.37
C GLY A 111 -6.98 -1.34 -10.30
N GLY A 112 -7.56 -0.25 -9.79
CA GLY A 112 -8.44 0.61 -10.56
C GLY A 112 -9.58 -0.20 -11.18
N VAL A 113 -10.49 -0.72 -10.35
CA VAL A 113 -11.84 -1.08 -10.81
C VAL A 113 -12.54 0.24 -11.19
N SER A 114 -12.12 0.82 -12.31
CA SER A 114 -13.03 1.57 -13.16
C SER A 114 -13.81 0.52 -13.91
N ASP A 115 -14.84 -0.02 -13.24
CA ASP A 115 -15.95 -0.61 -13.97
C ASP A 115 -16.48 0.50 -14.88
N ALA A 116 -16.15 0.39 -16.15
CA ALA A 116 -16.69 1.23 -17.19
C ALA A 116 -18.13 0.76 -17.44
N GLU A 117 -19.10 1.51 -16.92
CA GLU A 117 -20.48 1.53 -17.43
C GLU A 117 -20.98 2.96 -17.62
#